data_AF-A0A7L8RY29-F1
#
_entry.id   AF-A0A7L8RY29-F1
#
_cell.length_a   1.000
_cell.length_b   1.000
_cell.length_c   1.000
_cell.angle_alpha   90.00
_cell.angle_beta   90.00
_cell.angle_gamma   90.00
#
_symmetry.space_group_name_H-M   'P 1'
#
loop_
_entity.id
_entity.type
_entity.pdbx_description
1 polymer ?
#
loop_
_entity_poly.entity_id
_entity_poly.type
_entity_poly.pdbx_seq_one_letter_code
_entity_poly.pdbx_strand_id
1 'polypeptide(L)'
;MSIATPFALPAQVLSAIANGTPAIQAYRQYLGYSIGAVAVTSGLTVDEVESIEAGHRFEKGYRDRIARALGLPDGIFDQMSDVSDAA
;
A
#
# COMPACT_ATOMS: atom_id res chain seq x y z
N MET A 1 23.08 -15.71 8.91
CA MET A 1 22.40 -14.43 9.19
C MET A 1 22.03 -13.83 7.85
N SER A 2 20.75 -13.90 7.47
CA SER A 2 20.30 -13.32 6.20
C SER A 2 20.06 -11.83 6.44
N ILE A 3 20.87 -10.98 5.82
CA ILE A 3 20.69 -9.54 5.82
C ILE A 3 19.40 -9.30 5.02
N ALA A 4 18.31 -8.94 5.69
CA ALA A 4 17.10 -8.55 4.99
C ALA A 4 17.46 -7.31 4.16
N THR A 5 17.50 -7.47 2.83
CA THR A 5 17.70 -6.36 1.91
C THR A 5 16.67 -5.30 2.28
N PRO A 6 17.06 -4.04 2.58
CA PRO A 6 16.05 -2.99 2.73
C PRO A 6 15.23 -3.01 1.46
N PHE A 7 13.92 -3.23 1.58
CA PHE A 7 13.01 -3.27 0.44
C PHE A 7 13.11 -1.90 -0.23
N ALA A 8 13.93 -1.79 -1.27
CA ALA A 8 14.09 -0.57 -2.01
C ALA A 8 12.82 -0.39 -2.83
N LEU A 9 12.06 0.66 -2.52
CA LEU A 9 10.86 1.02 -3.29
C LEU A 9 11.25 1.16 -4.77
N PRO A 10 10.49 0.58 -5.70
CA PRO A 10 10.69 0.84 -7.12
C PRO A 10 10.67 2.35 -7.39
N ALA A 11 11.57 2.85 -8.24
CA ALA A 11 11.70 4.29 -8.49
C ALA A 11 10.39 4.95 -8.94
N GLN A 12 9.56 4.22 -9.70
CA GLN A 12 8.23 4.68 -10.12
C GLN A 12 7.27 4.85 -8.93
N VAL A 13 7.26 3.89 -8.01
CA VAL A 13 6.45 3.95 -6.78
C VAL A 13 6.90 5.12 -5.92
N LEU A 14 8.21 5.28 -5.73
CA LEU A 14 8.78 6.40 -4.98
C LEU A 14 8.40 7.76 -5.60
N SER A 15 8.50 7.89 -6.93
CA SER A 15 8.12 9.13 -7.62
C SER A 15 6.64 9.42 -7.50
N ALA A 16 5.77 8.41 -7.59
CA ALA A 16 4.32 8.60 -7.43
C ALA A 16 3.99 9.09 -6.02
N ILE A 17 4.62 8.50 -4.99
CA ILE A 17 4.46 8.93 -3.60
C ILE A 17 4.96 10.35 -3.39
N ALA A 18 6.14 10.69 -3.92
CA ALA A 18 6.68 12.04 -3.86
C ALA A 18 5.77 13.08 -4.53
N ASN A 19 4.98 12.67 -5.52
CA ASN A 19 3.98 13.49 -6.19
C ASN A 19 2.61 13.48 -5.49
N GLY A 20 2.52 12.92 -4.28
CA GLY A 20 1.30 12.91 -3.47
C GLY A 20 0.35 11.74 -3.77
N THR A 21 0.78 10.73 -4.55
CA THR A 21 -0.01 9.51 -4.72
C THR A 21 0.08 8.65 -3.46
N PRO A 22 -1.05 8.28 -2.84
CA PRO A 22 -1.09 7.35 -1.72
C PRO A 22 -0.30 6.07 -1.99
N ALA A 23 0.47 5.60 -0.99
CA ALA A 23 1.42 4.50 -1.17
C ALA A 23 0.77 3.23 -1.72
N ILE A 24 -0.40 2.84 -1.19
CA ILE A 24 -1.14 1.66 -1.63
C ILE A 24 -1.55 1.79 -3.10
N GLN A 25 -2.05 2.97 -3.50
CA GLN A 25 -2.41 3.27 -4.87
C GLN A 25 -1.19 3.21 -5.81
N ALA A 26 -0.06 3.79 -5.40
CA ALA A 26 1.17 3.78 -6.18
C ALA A 26 1.66 2.35 -6.47
N TYR A 27 1.66 1.48 -5.45
CA TYR A 27 2.03 0.07 -5.62
C TYR A 27 1.04 -0.70 -6.50
N ARG A 28 -0.27 -0.53 -6.25
CA ARG A 28 -1.30 -1.20 -7.03
C ARG A 28 -1.16 -0.87 -8.52
N GLN A 29 -0.99 0.41 -8.85
CA GLN A 29 -0.81 0.86 -10.23
C GLN A 29 0.49 0.36 -10.85
N TYR A 30 1.61 0.44 -10.11
CA TYR A 30 2.90 -0.06 -10.56
C TYR A 30 2.88 -1.57 -10.88
N LEU A 31 2.15 -2.35 -10.08
CA LEU A 31 1.98 -3.79 -10.28
C LEU A 31 0.88 -4.14 -11.30
N GLY A 32 0.16 -3.15 -11.83
CA GLY A 32 -0.88 -3.35 -12.85
C GLY A 32 -2.19 -3.92 -12.31
N TYR A 33 -2.44 -3.88 -11.01
CA TYR A 33 -3.68 -4.37 -10.43
C TYR A 33 -4.82 -3.34 -10.52
N SER A 34 -6.02 -3.82 -10.85
CA SER A 34 -7.25 -3.04 -10.68
C SER A 34 -7.68 -3.02 -9.22
N ILE A 35 -8.50 -2.03 -8.83
CA ILE A 35 -9.09 -1.98 -7.48
C ILE A 35 -9.91 -3.26 -7.21
N GLY A 36 -10.71 -3.70 -8.19
CA GLY A 36 -11.49 -4.92 -8.08
C GLY A 36 -10.63 -6.18 -7.88
N ALA A 37 -9.47 -6.27 -8.52
CA ALA A 37 -8.55 -7.39 -8.33
C ALA A 37 -7.97 -7.41 -6.90
N VAL A 38 -7.62 -6.24 -6.36
CA VAL A 38 -7.14 -6.11 -4.97
C VAL A 38 -8.26 -6.44 -3.98
N ALA A 39 -9.48 -5.95 -4.21
CA ALA A 39 -10.65 -6.23 -3.36
C ALA A 39 -10.89 -7.76 -3.23
N VAL A 40 -10.95 -8.46 -4.36
CA VAL A 40 -11.15 -9.92 -4.40
C VAL A 40 -10.04 -10.67 -3.66
N THR A 41 -8.77 -10.31 -3.88
CA THR A 41 -7.63 -11.05 -3.33
C THR A 41 -7.31 -10.70 -1.87
N SER A 42 -7.68 -9.51 -1.41
CA SER A 42 -7.54 -9.08 -0.01
C SER A 42 -8.76 -9.41 0.86
N GLY A 43 -9.86 -9.84 0.27
CA GLY A 43 -11.14 -10.04 0.97
C GLY A 43 -11.73 -8.73 1.50
N LEU A 44 -11.52 -7.64 0.77
CA LEU A 44 -12.11 -6.32 1.01
C LEU A 44 -13.15 -6.02 -0.07
N THR A 45 -14.02 -5.05 0.19
CA THR A 45 -14.88 -4.48 -0.86
C THR A 45 -14.11 -3.47 -1.70
N VAL A 46 -14.63 -3.16 -2.89
CA VAL A 46 -14.09 -2.09 -3.74
C VAL A 46 -14.08 -0.76 -2.99
N ASP A 47 -15.18 -0.43 -2.31
CA ASP A 47 -15.34 0.81 -1.54
C ASP A 47 -14.34 0.90 -0.38
N GLU A 48 -14.03 -0.22 0.28
CA GLU A 48 -13.00 -0.27 1.32
C GLU A 48 -11.62 0.04 0.75
N VAL A 49 -11.26 -0.55 -0.40
CA VAL A 49 -9.98 -0.29 -1.07
C VAL A 49 -9.89 1.16 -1.56
N GLU A 50 -10.96 1.70 -2.15
CA GLU A 50 -11.02 3.11 -2.57
C GLU A 50 -10.88 4.07 -1.39
N SER A 51 -11.55 3.76 -0.28
CA SER A 51 -11.48 4.56 0.94
C SER A 51 -10.06 4.55 1.53
N ILE A 52 -9.40 3.40 1.51
CA ILE A 52 -8.00 3.24 1.93
C ILE A 52 -7.08 4.09 1.03
N GLU A 53 -7.28 4.03 -0.29
CA GLU A 53 -6.51 4.84 -1.24
C GLU A 53 -6.79 6.33 -1.07
N ALA A 54 -8.00 6.74 -0.71
CA ALA A 54 -8.33 8.13 -0.40
C ALA A 54 -7.77 8.61 0.96
N GLY A 55 -7.09 7.75 1.72
CA GLY A 55 -6.44 8.10 2.99
C GLY A 55 -7.37 8.07 4.20
N HIS A 56 -8.54 7.43 4.11
CA HIS A 56 -9.38 7.21 5.29
C HIS A 56 -8.66 6.33 6.33
N ARG A 57 -9.06 6.44 7.60
CA ARG A 57 -8.52 5.57 8.66
C ARG A 57 -9.17 4.19 8.59
N PHE A 58 -8.37 3.17 8.80
CA PHE A 58 -8.79 1.77 8.76
C PHE A 58 -7.87 0.92 9.64
N GLU A 59 -8.27 -0.31 9.93
CA GLU A 59 -7.53 -1.20 10.81
C GLU A 59 -6.22 -1.68 10.18
N LYS A 60 -5.17 -1.86 11.00
CA LYS A 60 -3.87 -2.38 10.54
C LYS A 60 -4.01 -3.67 9.71
N GLY A 61 -4.93 -4.55 10.10
CA GLY A 61 -5.18 -5.81 9.37
C GLY A 61 -5.59 -5.62 7.91
N TYR A 62 -6.12 -4.46 7.52
CA TYR A 62 -6.51 -4.16 6.13
C TYR A 62 -5.27 -3.84 5.26
N ARG A 63 -4.30 -3.09 5.80
CA ARG A 63 -3.00 -2.85 5.14
C ARG A 63 -2.27 -4.15 4.86
N ASP A 64 -2.20 -5.03 5.85
CA ASP A 64 -1.51 -6.32 5.72
C ASP A 64 -2.22 -7.24 4.70
N ARG A 65 -3.56 -7.22 4.65
CA ARG A 65 -4.32 -7.95 3.61
C ARG A 65 -4.05 -7.40 2.20
N ILE A 66 -3.97 -6.08 2.03
CA ILE A 66 -3.62 -5.46 0.76
C ILE A 66 -2.16 -5.74 0.37
N ALA A 67 -1.23 -5.67 1.32
CA ALA A 67 0.18 -6.00 1.07
C ALA A 67 0.31 -7.43 0.52
N ARG A 68 -0.34 -8.41 1.17
CA ARG A 68 -0.36 -9.80 0.71
C ARG A 68 -1.02 -9.97 -0.65
N ALA A 69 -2.14 -9.28 -0.91
CA ALA A 69 -2.81 -9.28 -2.21
C ALA A 69 -1.92 -8.75 -3.35
N LEU A 70 -1.03 -7.80 -3.04
CA LEU A 70 -0.05 -7.26 -3.97
C LEU A 70 1.26 -8.07 -4.03
N GLY A 71 1.37 -9.16 -3.25
CA GLY A 71 2.60 -9.95 -3.15
C GLY A 71 3.74 -9.24 -2.41
N LEU A 72 3.42 -8.27 -1.56
CA LEU A 72 4.35 -7.48 -0.76
C LEU A 72 4.47 -8.03 0.66
N PRO A 73 5.60 -7.79 1.35
CA PRO A 73 5.76 -8.12 2.76
C PRO A 73 4.74 -7.42 3.66
N ASP A 74 4.33 -8.10 4.74
CA ASP A 74 3.53 -7.50 5.81
C ASP A 74 4.24 -6.28 6.42
N GLY A 75 3.47 -5.29 6.85
CA GLY A 75 4.00 -4.06 7.46
C GLY A 75 4.74 -3.11 6.52
N ILE A 76 4.79 -3.39 5.21
CA ILE A 76 5.42 -2.47 4.23
C ILE A 76 4.79 -1.07 4.24
N PHE A 77 3.50 -0.99 4.58
CA PHE A 77 2.74 0.26 4.66
C PHE A 77 2.68 0.86 6.07
N ASP A 78 3.28 0.22 7.07
CA ASP A 78 3.29 0.73 8.45
C ASP A 78 4.27 1.89 8.58
N GLN A 79 5.44 1.79 7.92
CA GLN A 79 6.48 2.82 7.95
C GLN A 79 6.11 4.10 7.17
N MET A 80 5.09 4.03 6.31
CA MET A 80 4.68 5.15 5.45
C MET A 80 3.63 6.05 6.11
N SER A 81 3.02 5.60 7.22
CA SER A 81 2.00 6.37 7.93
C SER A 81 2.53 7.37 8.96
N ASP A 82 3.82 7.30 9.29
CA ASP A 82 4.42 8.11 10.36
C ASP A 82 4.80 9.54 9.91
N VAL A 83 4.56 9.89 8.64
CA VAL A 83 4.95 11.19 8.05
C VAL A 83 3.85 12.27 8.18
N SER A 84 2.67 11.96 8.72
CA SER A 84 1.52 12.89 8.70
C SER A 84 1.05 13.45 10.05
N ASP A 85 1.82 13.35 11.13
CA ASP A 85 1.43 13.91 12.45
C ASP A 85 2.33 15.07 12.94
N ALA A 86 2.98 15.77 12.02
CA ALA A 86 3.78 16.97 12.32
C ALA A 86 3.51 18.09 11.30
N ALA A 87 2.32 18.70 11.35
CA ALA A 87 2.07 20.03 10.80
C ALA A 87 0.82 20.67 11.43
#